data_AF-X8K9A5-F1
#
_entry.id   AF-X8K9A5-F1
#
_cell.length_a   1.000
_cell.length_b   1.000
_cell.length_c   1.000
_cell.angle_alpha   90.00
_cell.angle_beta   90.00
_cell.angle_gamma   90.00
#
_symmetry.space_group_name_H-M   'P 1'
#
loop_
_entity.id
_entity.type
_entity.pdbx_description
1 polymer ?
#
loop_
_entity_poly.entity_id
_entity_poly.type
_entity_poly.pdbx_seq_one_letter_code
_entity_poly.pdbx_strand_id
1 'polypeptide(L)'
;MDIRKKTQFMTMTALLTAIAILIPIIMPFKIVIPPASYTLGSHIPIFIAMFLSPLMAAFVIIASSLGFLMAGYPMVIVLRAFSHIVFGTLGALYLKKFPETLDKPKASWIFNFVLGVVHAIAEVLACIIFYATSGTNVENMFYVLFVLVGFGTIVHSMVDYTLALAVYKVLRKRR
;
A
#
# COMPACT_ATOMS: atom_id res chain seq x y z
N MET A 1 6.65 18.98 -20.87
CA MET A 1 7.47 18.26 -19.86
C MET A 1 8.62 17.56 -20.59
N ASP A 2 9.87 17.75 -20.15
CA ASP A 2 11.12 17.22 -20.75
C ASP A 2 11.09 15.69 -20.92
N ILE A 3 11.59 15.17 -22.06
CA ILE A 3 11.69 13.72 -22.38
C ILE A 3 12.41 12.97 -21.25
N ARG A 4 13.48 13.53 -20.68
CA ARG A 4 14.21 12.91 -19.57
C ARG A 4 13.32 12.68 -18.35
N LYS A 5 12.40 13.60 -18.06
CA LYS A 5 11.44 13.46 -16.96
C LYS A 5 10.42 12.35 -17.24
N LYS A 6 10.03 12.15 -18.51
CA LYS A 6 9.13 11.05 -18.91
C LYS A 6 9.80 9.70 -18.75
N THR A 7 11.04 9.55 -19.25
CA THR A 7 11.80 8.30 -19.12
C THR A 7 12.02 7.96 -17.65
N GLN A 8 12.45 8.93 -16.82
CA GLN A 8 12.59 8.72 -15.37
C GLN A 8 11.28 8.29 -14.71
N PHE A 9 10.15 8.92 -15.05
CA PHE A 9 8.85 8.53 -14.54
C PHE A 9 8.52 7.08 -14.89
N MET A 10 8.67 6.70 -16.16
CA MET A 10 8.40 5.34 -16.62
C MET A 10 9.28 4.30 -15.93
N THR A 11 10.60 4.54 -15.88
CA THR A 11 11.55 3.62 -15.25
C THR A 11 11.29 3.47 -13.75
N MET A 12 11.05 4.57 -13.04
CA MET A 12 10.74 4.52 -11.60
C MET A 12 9.42 3.80 -11.34
N THR A 13 8.39 4.04 -12.16
CA THR A 13 7.10 3.37 -12.03
C THR A 13 7.26 1.86 -12.24
N ALA A 14 7.94 1.44 -13.32
CA ALA A 14 8.18 0.04 -13.62
C ALA A 14 9.00 -0.66 -12.51
N LEU A 15 10.05 0.00 -12.00
CA LEU A 15 10.87 -0.51 -10.91
C LEU A 15 10.05 -0.71 -9.63
N LEU A 16 9.28 0.31 -9.21
CA LEU A 16 8.45 0.22 -8.01
C LEU A 16 7.36 -0.84 -8.13
N THR A 17 6.74 -0.98 -9.31
CA THR A 17 5.81 -2.08 -9.60
C THR A 17 6.48 -3.45 -9.46
N ALA A 18 7.66 -3.63 -10.05
CA ALA A 18 8.40 -4.89 -9.97
C ALA A 18 8.74 -5.24 -8.52
N ILE A 19 9.19 -4.26 -7.72
CA ILE A 19 9.48 -4.47 -6.30
C ILE A 19 8.20 -4.78 -5.51
N ALA A 20 7.08 -4.09 -5.79
CA ALA A 20 5.80 -4.33 -5.14
C ALA A 20 5.29 -5.77 -5.37
N ILE A 21 5.50 -6.32 -6.57
CA ILE A 21 5.18 -7.71 -6.89
C ILE A 21 6.16 -8.67 -6.21
N LEU A 22 7.45 -8.36 -6.26
CA LEU A 22 8.52 -9.24 -5.81
C LEU A 22 8.51 -9.46 -4.29
N ILE A 23 8.33 -8.39 -3.49
CA ILE A 23 8.46 -8.48 -2.02
C ILE A 23 7.57 -9.59 -1.45
N PRO A 24 6.26 -9.66 -1.70
CA PRO A 24 5.41 -10.70 -1.13
C PRO A 24 5.74 -12.14 -1.55
N ILE A 25 6.45 -12.30 -2.67
CA ILE A 25 6.89 -13.61 -3.21
C ILE A 25 8.12 -14.11 -2.45
N ILE A 26 9.10 -13.25 -2.16
CA ILE A 26 10.41 -13.66 -1.63
C ILE A 26 10.64 -13.31 -0.16
N MET A 27 9.80 -12.47 0.45
CA MET A 27 10.05 -11.94 1.77
C MET A 27 9.91 -13.04 2.84
N PRO A 28 10.97 -13.32 3.64
CA PRO A 28 10.93 -14.37 4.66
C PRO A 28 10.07 -13.97 5.87
N PHE A 29 9.91 -12.67 6.12
CA PHE A 29 9.10 -12.14 7.22
C PHE A 29 7.65 -11.92 6.77
N LYS A 30 6.92 -13.02 6.60
CA LYS A 30 5.51 -13.05 6.17
C LYS A 30 4.68 -13.89 7.13
N ILE A 31 3.61 -13.32 7.66
CA ILE A 31 2.63 -14.01 8.52
C ILE A 31 1.30 -14.06 7.76
N VAL A 32 0.79 -15.26 7.49
CA VAL A 32 -0.47 -15.47 6.77
C VAL A 32 -1.46 -16.14 7.71
N ILE A 33 -2.53 -15.42 8.05
CA ILE A 33 -3.67 -15.92 8.82
C ILE A 33 -4.91 -15.53 8.02
N PRO A 34 -5.38 -16.37 7.08
CA PRO A 34 -6.42 -15.99 6.12
C PRO A 34 -7.65 -15.36 6.82
N PRO A 35 -8.19 -14.23 6.33
CA PRO A 35 -7.81 -13.40 5.17
C PRO A 35 -6.64 -12.45 5.39
N ALA A 36 -6.13 -12.32 6.62
CA ALA A 36 -5.02 -11.44 6.92
C ALA A 36 -3.70 -12.00 6.39
N SER A 37 -2.87 -11.10 5.88
CA SER A 37 -1.53 -11.41 5.40
C SER A 37 -0.68 -10.18 5.65
N TYR A 38 0.36 -10.33 6.47
CA TYR A 38 1.30 -9.27 6.81
C TYR A 38 2.66 -9.67 6.25
N THR A 39 3.11 -8.92 5.26
CA THR A 39 4.42 -9.09 4.65
C THR A 39 5.21 -7.83 4.93
N LEU A 40 6.26 -7.92 5.75
CA LEU A 40 7.06 -6.75 6.10
C LEU A 40 7.56 -6.03 4.84
N GLY A 41 7.28 -4.73 4.74
CA GLY A 41 7.75 -3.89 3.64
C GLY A 41 6.94 -3.99 2.34
N SER A 42 5.85 -4.77 2.30
CA SER A 42 5.07 -4.94 1.06
C SER A 42 4.49 -3.64 0.50
N HIS A 43 4.19 -2.67 1.36
CA HIS A 43 3.65 -1.37 0.92
C HIS A 43 4.74 -0.32 0.69
N ILE A 44 6.02 -0.60 0.98
CA ILE A 44 7.11 0.38 0.79
C ILE A 44 7.14 0.94 -0.64
N PRO A 45 7.05 0.12 -1.72
CA PRO A 45 7.10 0.65 -3.07
C PRO A 45 5.88 1.54 -3.41
N ILE A 46 4.72 1.19 -2.86
CA ILE A 46 3.48 1.97 -3.00
C ILE A 46 3.63 3.32 -2.29
N PHE A 47 4.16 3.34 -1.07
CA PHE A 47 4.42 4.59 -0.34
C PHE A 47 5.44 5.47 -1.05
N ILE A 48 6.53 4.90 -1.58
CA ILE A 48 7.51 5.66 -2.37
C ILE A 48 6.83 6.25 -3.62
N ALA A 49 6.02 5.47 -4.33
CA ALA A 49 5.25 5.96 -5.48
C ALA A 49 4.32 7.12 -5.10
N MET A 50 3.64 7.00 -3.95
CA MET A 50 2.78 8.03 -3.35
C MET A 50 3.52 9.32 -3.01
N PHE A 51 4.73 9.23 -2.47
CA PHE A 51 5.58 10.40 -2.18
C PHE A 51 6.06 11.10 -3.45
N LEU A 52 6.12 10.39 -4.58
CA LEU A 52 6.60 10.93 -5.84
C LEU A 52 5.48 11.57 -6.68
N SER A 53 4.36 10.89 -6.92
CA SER A 53 3.21 11.48 -7.60
C SER A 53 1.93 10.63 -7.53
N PRO A 54 0.73 11.24 -7.64
CA PRO A 54 -0.55 10.51 -7.69
C PRO A 54 -0.65 9.50 -8.84
N LEU A 55 -0.16 9.86 -10.02
CA LEU A 55 -0.23 8.98 -11.20
C LEU A 55 0.66 7.74 -11.03
N MET A 56 1.85 7.90 -10.47
CA MET A 56 2.77 6.78 -10.21
C MET A 56 2.18 5.84 -9.15
N ALA A 57 1.62 6.38 -8.07
CA ALA A 57 0.95 5.59 -7.04
C ALA A 57 -0.18 4.75 -7.62
N ALA A 58 -1.08 5.37 -8.39
CA ALA A 58 -2.19 4.67 -9.03
C ALA A 58 -1.71 3.53 -9.93
N PHE A 59 -0.72 3.81 -10.78
CA PHE A 59 -0.20 2.81 -11.71
C PHE A 59 0.48 1.64 -10.99
N VAL A 60 1.33 1.93 -9.99
CA VAL A 60 2.03 0.90 -9.22
C VAL A 60 1.02 -0.03 -8.54
N ILE A 61 -0.03 0.53 -7.93
CA ILE A 61 -1.07 -0.25 -7.24
C ILE A 61 -1.85 -1.14 -8.22
N ILE A 62 -2.31 -0.59 -9.34
CA ILE A 62 -3.08 -1.35 -10.34
C ILE A 62 -2.20 -2.47 -10.90
N ALA A 63 -0.97 -2.14 -11.32
CA ALA A 63 -0.07 -3.10 -11.93
C ALA A 63 0.40 -4.16 -10.94
N SER A 64 0.66 -3.82 -9.67
CA SER A 64 1.01 -4.83 -8.65
C SER A 64 -0.17 -5.72 -8.29
N SER A 65 -1.39 -5.19 -8.25
CA SER A 65 -2.60 -5.98 -8.00
C SER A 65 -2.86 -7.00 -9.11
N LEU A 66 -2.69 -6.58 -10.38
CA LEU A 66 -2.70 -7.50 -11.52
C LEU A 66 -1.54 -8.50 -11.46
N GLY A 67 -0.36 -8.06 -11.01
CA GLY A 67 0.79 -8.95 -10.77
C GLY A 67 0.48 -10.03 -9.74
N PHE A 68 -0.22 -9.72 -8.64
CA PHE A 68 -0.65 -10.72 -7.66
C PHE A 68 -1.65 -11.71 -8.23
N LEU A 69 -2.59 -11.23 -9.08
CA LEU A 69 -3.50 -12.10 -9.80
C LEU A 69 -2.74 -13.08 -10.69
N MET A 70 -1.76 -12.59 -11.46
CA MET A 70 -0.93 -13.43 -12.33
C MET A 70 -0.01 -14.39 -11.54
N ALA A 71 0.41 -14.00 -10.34
CA ALA A 71 1.20 -14.83 -9.44
C ALA A 71 0.37 -15.89 -8.68
N GLY A 72 -0.94 -15.97 -8.92
CA GLY A 72 -1.81 -16.99 -8.34
C GLY A 72 -2.19 -16.75 -6.88
N TYR A 73 -2.17 -15.50 -6.40
CA TYR A 73 -2.62 -15.18 -5.05
C TYR A 73 -4.13 -15.43 -4.89
N PRO A 74 -4.60 -15.83 -3.69
CA PRO A 74 -6.02 -15.90 -3.37
C PRO A 74 -6.78 -14.61 -3.74
N MET A 75 -7.98 -14.76 -4.30
CA MET A 75 -8.75 -13.62 -4.83
C MET A 75 -9.02 -12.53 -3.76
N VAL A 76 -9.25 -12.91 -2.51
CA VAL A 76 -9.41 -11.96 -1.40
C VAL A 76 -8.17 -11.07 -1.20
N ILE A 77 -6.96 -11.60 -1.41
CA ILE A 77 -5.71 -10.83 -1.32
C ILE A 77 -5.59 -9.90 -2.52
N VAL A 78 -5.96 -10.36 -3.72
CA VAL A 78 -5.97 -9.53 -4.94
C VAL A 78 -6.92 -8.34 -4.77
N LEU A 79 -8.14 -8.55 -4.26
CA LEU A 79 -9.10 -7.48 -4.00
C LEU A 79 -8.62 -6.50 -2.93
N ARG A 80 -7.97 -7.00 -1.87
CA ARG A 80 -7.31 -6.14 -0.87
C ARG A 80 -6.21 -5.28 -1.52
N ALA A 81 -5.39 -5.85 -2.39
CA ALA A 81 -4.36 -5.08 -3.10
C ALA A 81 -4.98 -3.98 -3.99
N PHE A 82 -6.11 -4.27 -4.66
CA PHE A 82 -6.84 -3.23 -5.40
C PHE A 82 -7.38 -2.11 -4.50
N SER A 83 -7.81 -2.43 -3.27
CA SER A 83 -8.31 -1.44 -2.31
C SER A 83 -7.24 -0.40 -1.94
N HIS A 84 -5.95 -0.73 -2.12
CA HIS A 84 -4.84 0.20 -1.86
C HIS A 84 -4.92 1.46 -2.70
N ILE A 85 -5.66 1.43 -3.83
CA ILE A 85 -5.86 2.59 -4.69
C ILE A 85 -6.44 3.76 -3.91
N VAL A 86 -7.30 3.50 -2.92
CA VAL A 86 -7.97 4.52 -2.11
C VAL A 86 -6.94 5.28 -1.28
N PHE A 87 -6.18 4.59 -0.41
CA PHE A 87 -5.21 5.28 0.45
C PHE A 87 -4.04 5.85 -0.36
N GLY A 88 -3.55 5.12 -1.37
CA GLY A 88 -2.39 5.51 -2.16
C GLY A 88 -2.65 6.76 -2.99
N THR A 89 -3.82 6.88 -3.63
CA THR A 89 -4.15 8.10 -4.38
C THR A 89 -4.53 9.25 -3.48
N LEU A 90 -5.33 9.04 -2.42
CA LEU A 90 -5.69 10.10 -1.47
C LEU A 90 -4.45 10.67 -0.78
N GLY A 91 -3.54 9.81 -0.32
CA GLY A 91 -2.28 10.22 0.27
C GLY A 91 -1.40 10.99 -0.70
N ALA A 92 -1.30 10.54 -1.97
CA ALA A 92 -0.51 11.24 -2.97
C ALA A 92 -1.10 12.62 -3.33
N LEU A 93 -2.44 12.72 -3.42
CA LEU A 93 -3.12 13.99 -3.68
C LEU A 93 -2.93 14.97 -2.52
N TYR A 94 -3.00 14.48 -1.28
CA TYR A 94 -2.71 15.28 -0.10
C TYR A 94 -1.27 15.79 -0.11
N LEU A 95 -0.29 14.91 -0.35
CA LEU A 95 1.13 15.27 -0.39
C LEU A 95 1.50 16.18 -1.56
N LYS A 96 0.76 16.10 -2.67
CA LYS A 96 0.91 17.06 -3.77
C LYS A 96 0.57 18.49 -3.34
N LYS A 97 -0.38 18.66 -2.41
CA LYS A 97 -0.80 19.97 -1.89
C LYS A 97 0.03 20.41 -0.69
N PHE A 98 0.44 19.48 0.17
CA PHE A 98 1.19 19.74 1.41
C PHE A 98 2.47 18.90 1.49
N PRO A 99 3.44 19.11 0.57
CA PRO A 99 4.66 18.29 0.50
C PRO A 99 5.53 18.39 1.76
N GLU A 100 5.49 19.50 2.49
CA GLU A 100 6.20 19.74 3.74
C GLU A 100 5.80 18.77 4.88
N THR A 101 4.69 18.06 4.72
CA THR A 101 4.24 17.02 5.66
C THR A 101 5.32 15.96 5.88
N LEU A 102 6.07 15.57 4.84
CA LEU A 102 7.11 14.53 4.93
C LEU A 102 8.36 14.99 5.70
N ASP A 103 8.57 16.31 5.76
CA ASP A 103 9.73 16.92 6.41
C ASP A 103 9.48 17.20 7.90
N LYS A 104 8.23 17.47 8.28
CA LYS A 104 7.82 17.75 9.65
C LYS A 104 7.47 16.45 10.41
N PRO A 105 8.22 16.04 11.45
CA PRO A 105 8.01 14.75 12.12
C PRO A 105 6.58 14.57 12.68
N LYS A 106 6.03 15.60 13.34
CA LYS A 106 4.68 15.55 13.91
C LYS A 106 3.59 15.42 12.83
N ALA A 107 3.70 16.20 11.76
CA ALA A 107 2.74 16.18 10.66
C ALA A 107 2.80 14.84 9.90
N SER A 108 4.02 14.35 9.61
CA SER A 108 4.24 13.04 8.99
C SER A 108 3.65 11.91 9.82
N TRP A 109 3.81 11.94 11.15
CA TRP A 109 3.26 10.90 12.02
C TRP A 109 1.73 10.89 12.03
N ILE A 110 1.09 12.07 12.15
CA ILE A 110 -0.38 12.19 12.07
C ILE A 110 -0.88 11.73 10.70
N PHE A 111 -0.22 12.16 9.63
CA PHE A 111 -0.56 11.76 8.26
C PHE A 111 -0.44 10.24 8.08
N ASN A 112 0.62 9.62 8.58
CA ASN A 112 0.83 8.18 8.55
C ASN A 112 -0.31 7.44 9.27
N PHE A 113 -0.67 7.87 10.48
CA PHE A 113 -1.77 7.26 11.24
C PHE A 113 -3.10 7.36 10.49
N VAL A 114 -3.46 8.55 9.98
CA VAL A 114 -4.69 8.76 9.22
C VAL A 114 -4.71 7.91 7.96
N LEU A 115 -3.60 7.81 7.24
CA LEU A 115 -3.48 6.92 6.08
C LEU A 115 -3.65 5.44 6.46
N GLY A 116 -3.04 5.01 7.57
CA GLY A 116 -3.19 3.64 8.07
C GLY A 116 -4.65 3.31 8.37
N VAL A 117 -5.42 4.24 8.93
CA VAL A 117 -6.87 4.09 9.14
C VAL A 117 -7.63 3.98 7.82
N VAL A 118 -7.36 4.85 6.84
CA VAL A 118 -7.99 4.81 5.51
C VAL A 118 -7.67 3.48 4.80
N HIS A 119 -6.43 3.02 4.89
CA HIS A 119 -5.97 1.74 4.36
C HIS A 119 -6.71 0.58 5.02
N ALA A 120 -6.78 0.54 6.34
CA ALA A 120 -7.50 -0.50 7.08
C ALA A 120 -8.99 -0.54 6.70
N ILE A 121 -9.66 0.61 6.61
CA ILE A 121 -11.07 0.68 6.18
C ILE A 121 -11.23 0.12 4.76
N ALA A 122 -10.35 0.49 3.83
CA ALA A 122 -10.43 0.00 2.45
C ALA A 122 -10.25 -1.52 2.36
N GLU A 123 -9.30 -2.09 3.13
CA GLU A 123 -9.10 -3.54 3.15
C GLU A 123 -10.24 -4.31 3.81
N VAL A 124 -10.77 -3.78 4.92
CA VAL A 124 -11.93 -4.39 5.60
C VAL A 124 -13.15 -4.38 4.69
N LEU A 125 -13.41 -3.28 4.00
CA LEU A 125 -14.50 -3.20 3.01
C LEU A 125 -14.31 -4.20 1.87
N ALA A 126 -13.09 -4.31 1.32
CA ALA A 126 -12.79 -5.29 0.28
C ALA A 126 -13.04 -6.73 0.77
N CYS A 127 -12.66 -7.06 2.00
CA CYS A 127 -12.92 -8.36 2.60
C CYS A 127 -14.42 -8.61 2.81
N ILE A 128 -15.16 -7.64 3.35
CA ILE A 128 -16.61 -7.74 3.57
C ILE A 128 -17.32 -8.00 2.25
N ILE A 129 -17.01 -7.23 1.20
CA ILE A 129 -17.62 -7.40 -0.13
C ILE A 129 -17.32 -8.80 -0.69
N PHE A 130 -16.08 -9.29 -0.54
CA PHE A 130 -15.72 -10.62 -1.02
C PHE A 130 -16.45 -11.74 -0.26
N TYR A 131 -16.46 -11.69 1.07
CA TYR A 131 -17.06 -12.74 1.89
C TYR A 131 -18.59 -12.71 1.89
N ALA A 132 -19.21 -11.53 1.77
CA ALA A 132 -20.65 -11.41 1.60
C ALA A 132 -21.12 -12.03 0.27
N THR A 133 -20.33 -11.91 -0.79
CA THR A 133 -20.67 -12.49 -2.11
C THR A 133 -20.29 -13.97 -2.23
N SER A 134 -19.36 -14.47 -1.40
CA SER A 134 -18.90 -15.86 -1.40
C SER A 134 -19.74 -16.81 -0.53
N GLY A 135 -20.81 -16.32 0.13
CA GLY A 135 -21.70 -17.14 0.96
C GLY A 135 -21.14 -17.54 2.33
N THR A 136 -19.99 -17.00 2.73
CA THR A 136 -19.39 -17.20 4.06
C THR A 136 -20.08 -16.35 5.11
N ASN A 137 -20.28 -16.90 6.31
CA ASN A 137 -20.92 -16.18 7.40
C ASN A 137 -19.99 -15.11 8.00
N VAL A 138 -20.23 -13.84 7.62
CA VAL A 138 -19.43 -12.67 8.01
C VAL A 138 -19.46 -12.41 9.52
N GLU A 139 -20.56 -12.77 10.20
CA GLU A 139 -20.71 -12.58 11.66
C GLU A 139 -19.66 -13.35 12.45
N ASN A 140 -19.36 -14.58 12.02
CA ASN A 140 -18.30 -15.41 12.62
C ASN A 140 -16.89 -14.89 12.31
N MET A 141 -16.75 -13.94 11.38
CA MET A 141 -15.47 -13.36 10.96
C MET A 141 -15.21 -11.99 11.58
N PHE A 142 -16.08 -11.48 12.47
CA PHE A 142 -15.94 -10.14 13.05
C PHE A 142 -14.55 -9.89 13.67
N TYR A 143 -14.08 -10.82 14.51
CA TYR A 143 -12.75 -10.73 15.12
C TYR A 143 -11.64 -10.66 14.06
N VAL A 144 -11.73 -11.50 13.03
CA VAL A 144 -10.71 -11.60 11.99
C VAL A 144 -10.72 -10.36 11.08
N LEU A 145 -11.88 -9.82 10.75
CA LEU A 145 -12.00 -8.65 9.88
C LEU A 145 -11.61 -7.36 10.61
N PHE A 146 -12.10 -7.13 11.82
CA PHE A 146 -11.86 -5.84 12.49
C PHE A 146 -10.57 -5.82 13.31
N VAL A 147 -10.19 -6.94 13.95
CA VAL A 147 -8.96 -7.00 14.77
C VAL A 147 -7.76 -7.34 13.91
N LEU A 148 -7.80 -8.47 13.20
CA LEU A 148 -6.65 -8.86 12.37
C LEU A 148 -6.55 -7.93 11.15
N VAL A 149 -7.53 -7.93 10.24
CA VAL A 149 -7.41 -7.10 9.02
C VAL A 149 -7.47 -5.61 9.36
N GLY A 150 -8.37 -5.15 10.22
CA GLY A 150 -8.47 -3.72 10.57
C GLY A 150 -7.25 -3.23 11.34
N PHE A 151 -7.14 -3.58 12.63
CA PHE A 151 -6.07 -3.05 13.49
C PHE A 151 -4.67 -3.49 13.05
N GLY A 152 -4.52 -4.75 12.61
CA GLY A 152 -3.24 -5.23 12.09
C GLY A 152 -2.76 -4.43 10.87
N THR A 153 -3.66 -4.04 9.96
CA THR A 153 -3.28 -3.22 8.80
C THR A 153 -2.84 -1.82 9.21
N ILE A 154 -3.41 -1.21 10.25
CA ILE A 154 -2.96 0.11 10.73
C ILE A 154 -1.48 0.03 11.16
N VAL A 155 -1.15 -0.94 12.03
CA VAL A 155 0.22 -1.10 12.55
C VAL A 155 1.18 -1.43 11.40
N HIS A 156 0.80 -2.39 10.55
CA HIS A 156 1.59 -2.81 9.39
C HIS A 156 1.88 -1.65 8.44
N SER A 157 0.85 -0.88 8.10
CA SER A 157 0.92 0.29 7.22
C SER A 157 1.81 1.37 7.82
N MET A 158 1.71 1.61 9.13
CA MET A 158 2.55 2.59 9.82
C MET A 158 4.04 2.21 9.78
N VAL A 159 4.38 0.94 9.99
CA VAL A 159 5.75 0.45 9.90
C VAL A 159 6.27 0.61 8.47
N ASP A 160 5.53 0.14 7.47
CA ASP A 160 5.91 0.24 6.06
C ASP A 160 6.11 1.70 5.62
N TYR A 161 5.25 2.61 6.06
CA TYR A 161 5.40 4.05 5.79
C TYR A 161 6.69 4.61 6.37
N THR A 162 7.03 4.28 7.63
CA THR A 162 8.25 4.80 8.26
C THR A 162 9.51 4.33 7.56
N LEU A 163 9.55 3.07 7.14
CA LEU A 163 10.63 2.50 6.33
C LEU A 163 10.70 3.18 4.96
N ALA A 164 9.56 3.36 4.30
CA ALA A 164 9.49 4.05 3.02
C ALA A 164 9.99 5.51 3.13
N LEU A 165 9.63 6.22 4.19
CA LEU A 165 10.06 7.60 4.43
C LEU A 165 11.58 7.67 4.65
N ALA A 166 12.16 6.73 5.39
CA ALA A 166 13.60 6.64 5.58
C ALA A 166 14.33 6.44 4.24
N VAL A 167 13.86 5.49 3.43
CA VAL A 167 14.40 5.25 2.07
C VAL A 167 14.26 6.50 1.20
N TYR A 168 13.09 7.13 1.18
CA TYR A 168 12.81 8.33 0.39
C TYR A 168 13.73 9.50 0.76
N LYS A 169 13.96 9.75 2.05
CA LYS A 169 14.85 10.82 2.51
C LYS A 169 16.30 10.59 2.07
N VAL A 170 16.77 9.35 2.12
CA VAL A 170 18.12 8.98 1.64
C VAL A 170 18.23 9.21 0.13
N LEU A 171 17.23 8.80 -0.65
CA LEU A 171 17.20 9.00 -2.10
C LEU A 171 17.16 10.49 -2.47
N ARG A 172 16.38 11.31 -1.76
CA ARG A 172 16.28 12.75 -2.01
C ARG A 172 17.59 13.49 -1.75
N LYS A 173 18.39 13.05 -0.77
CA LYS A 173 19.69 13.67 -0.43
C LYS A 173 20.77 13.43 -1.48
N ARG A 174 20.63 12.39 -2.32
CA ARG A 174 21.59 12.03 -3.39
C ARG A 174 21.29 12.69 -4.73
N ARG A 175 20.23 13.50 -4.80
CA ARG A 175 19.80 14.22 -6.01
C ARG A 175 20.17 15.70 -5.89
#